data_AF-A0A9D4PLP2-F1
#
_entry.id   AF-A0A9D4PLP2-F1
#
_cell.length_a   1.000
_cell.length_b   1.000
_cell.length_c   1.000
_cell.angle_alpha   90.00
_cell.angle_beta   90.00
_cell.angle_gamma   90.00
#
_symmetry.space_group_name_H-M   'P 1'
#
loop_
_entity.id
_entity.type
_entity.pdbx_description
1 polymer ?
#
loop_
_entity_poly.entity_id
_entity_poly.type
_entity_poly.pdbx_seq_one_letter_code
_entity_poly.pdbx_strand_id
1 'polypeptide(L)'
;MPAYSRPATGAPPVEQLSRKFPKHPPTTAIIGNSQTRYLHRHFNPHDRATPAIITIPGASTFDIEKEVAGIPRSVTTLVFHVGTSELASYGLDESLRRLRRLVNNTLRTRQELERLVVSCVLPRYPNQRLERSNEQFVHRFNREARQFNETVKAYCRRPSKVSYVDYQFEQLPPRRFLAADGLHPSFMGVALIAETLKSALGRGDLEATTGWSTQPTAPVNIRSSQQNTHDTNPTYQHVPGAPHPPNITAEFPTIGETVTPARPKHPLTIINSAPLLGGLSAG
;
A
#
# COMPACT_ATOMS: atom_id res chain seq x y z
N MET A 1 34.30 -8.89 -5.89
CA MET A 1 33.09 -9.71 -6.17
C MET A 1 32.60 -10.26 -4.83
N PRO A 2 31.48 -9.80 -4.25
CA PRO A 2 30.94 -10.44 -3.06
C PRO A 2 30.29 -11.77 -3.45
N ALA A 3 30.64 -12.83 -2.73
CA ALA A 3 30.10 -14.17 -2.91
C ALA A 3 28.60 -14.18 -2.54
N TYR A 4 27.77 -14.70 -3.45
CA TYR A 4 26.38 -15.03 -3.14
C TYR A 4 26.36 -16.21 -2.17
N SER A 5 26.06 -15.94 -0.91
CA SER A 5 25.81 -16.96 0.10
C SER A 5 24.61 -17.80 -0.32
N ARG A 6 24.80 -19.12 -0.43
CA ARG A 6 23.72 -20.10 -0.58
C ARG A 6 22.69 -19.88 0.54
N PRO A 7 21.37 -19.88 0.25
CA PRO A 7 20.37 -19.81 1.30
C PRO A 7 20.50 -21.04 2.21
N ALA A 8 20.45 -20.81 3.53
CA ALA A 8 20.51 -21.86 4.53
C ALA A 8 19.38 -22.87 4.30
N THR A 9 19.71 -24.16 4.37
CA THR A 9 18.76 -25.27 4.40
C THR A 9 17.84 -25.09 5.61
N GLY A 10 16.59 -24.72 5.36
CA GLY A 10 15.60 -24.37 6.39
C GLY A 10 14.93 -23.00 6.20
N ALA A 11 15.31 -22.22 5.20
CA ALA A 11 14.51 -21.04 4.81
C ALA A 11 13.09 -21.50 4.43
N PRO A 12 12.03 -20.90 5.00
CA PRO A 12 10.66 -21.23 4.60
C PRO A 12 10.53 -21.05 3.08
N PRO A 13 9.77 -21.91 2.39
CA PRO A 13 9.63 -21.81 0.94
C PRO A 13 9.22 -20.38 0.60
N VAL A 14 9.94 -19.77 -0.36
CA VAL A 14 9.64 -18.44 -0.89
C VAL A 14 8.14 -18.40 -1.15
N GLU A 15 7.41 -17.66 -0.32
CA GLU A 15 5.98 -17.83 -0.22
C GLU A 15 5.32 -17.44 -1.55
N GLN A 16 4.73 -18.45 -2.18
CA GLN A 16 4.17 -18.37 -3.51
C GLN A 16 3.02 -17.35 -3.55
N LEU A 17 2.91 -16.68 -4.71
CA LEU A 17 1.75 -15.90 -5.13
C LEU A 17 0.44 -16.60 -4.69
N SER A 18 -0.37 -15.91 -3.88
CA SER A 18 -1.65 -16.44 -3.43
C SER A 18 -2.78 -15.71 -4.16
N ARG A 19 -3.53 -16.45 -4.98
CA ARG A 19 -4.76 -15.97 -5.62
C ARG A 19 -5.97 -16.61 -4.96
N LYS A 20 -6.90 -15.81 -4.45
CA LYS A 20 -8.19 -16.26 -3.91
C LYS A 20 -9.30 -15.61 -4.72
N PHE A 21 -9.97 -16.42 -5.53
CA PHE A 21 -11.11 -15.99 -6.34
C PHE A 21 -12.44 -16.38 -5.68
N PRO A 22 -13.46 -15.52 -5.76
CA PRO A 22 -14.84 -15.89 -5.39
C PRO A 22 -15.40 -16.97 -6.34
N LYS A 23 -16.54 -17.56 -5.96
CA LYS A 23 -17.23 -18.57 -6.80
C LYS A 23 -17.82 -17.98 -8.09
N HIS A 24 -18.13 -16.69 -8.08
CA HIS A 24 -18.66 -15.96 -9.23
C HIS A 24 -17.54 -15.19 -9.93
N PRO A 25 -17.66 -14.86 -11.23
CA PRO A 25 -16.72 -13.97 -11.88
C PRO A 25 -16.60 -12.65 -11.12
N PRO A 26 -15.41 -12.26 -10.63
CA PRO A 26 -15.25 -11.05 -9.84
C PRO A 26 -15.40 -9.80 -10.71
N THR A 27 -16.06 -8.78 -10.16
CA THR A 27 -16.07 -7.41 -10.71
C THR A 27 -15.02 -6.52 -10.06
N THR A 28 -14.49 -6.94 -8.89
CA THR A 28 -13.46 -6.23 -8.14
C THR A 28 -12.25 -7.14 -7.89
N ALA A 29 -11.03 -6.59 -7.97
CA ALA A 29 -9.83 -7.27 -7.49
C ALA A 29 -8.97 -6.39 -6.58
N ILE A 30 -8.45 -6.97 -5.51
CA ILE A 30 -7.48 -6.37 -4.60
C ILE A 30 -6.13 -7.03 -4.85
N ILE A 31 -5.14 -6.25 -5.28
CA ILE A 31 -3.77 -6.70 -5.49
C ILE A 31 -2.89 -6.02 -4.44
N GLY A 32 -2.13 -6.81 -3.69
CA GLY A 32 -1.23 -6.21 -2.71
C GLY A 32 -0.10 -7.11 -2.25
N ASN A 33 0.67 -6.56 -1.33
CA ASN A 33 1.80 -7.25 -0.70
C ASN A 33 1.36 -8.16 0.47
N SER A 34 2.32 -8.64 1.27
CA SER A 34 2.10 -9.51 2.41
C SER A 34 1.11 -8.97 3.46
N GLN A 35 0.88 -7.65 3.53
CA GLN A 35 -0.10 -7.03 4.43
C GLN A 35 -1.56 -7.38 4.04
N THR A 36 -1.80 -7.82 2.80
CA THR A 36 -3.14 -8.21 2.31
C THR A 36 -3.47 -9.70 2.48
N ARG A 37 -2.52 -10.53 2.90
CA ARG A 37 -2.63 -12.00 2.88
C ARG A 37 -3.95 -12.52 3.47
N TYR A 38 -4.36 -11.98 4.59
CA TYR A 38 -5.49 -12.51 5.37
C TYR A 38 -6.81 -11.82 5.10
N LEU A 39 -6.87 -10.86 4.17
CA LEU A 39 -8.10 -10.12 3.88
C LEU A 39 -9.25 -11.02 3.45
N HIS A 40 -8.96 -12.11 2.72
CA HIS A 40 -9.97 -13.06 2.24
C HIS A 40 -10.82 -13.69 3.35
N ARG A 41 -10.32 -13.72 4.60
CA ARG A 41 -11.09 -14.23 5.75
C ARG A 41 -12.24 -13.33 6.17
N HIS A 42 -12.25 -12.08 5.70
CA HIS A 42 -13.24 -11.07 6.06
C HIS A 42 -14.28 -10.82 4.95
N PHE A 43 -14.17 -11.51 3.80
CA PHE A 43 -15.15 -11.44 2.71
C PHE A 43 -15.90 -12.77 2.60
N ASN A 44 -17.22 -12.71 2.37
CA ASN A 44 -18.03 -13.90 2.21
C ASN A 44 -17.84 -14.48 0.80
N PRO A 45 -17.27 -15.69 0.62
CA PRO A 45 -16.98 -16.23 -0.71
C PRO A 45 -18.24 -16.51 -1.57
N HIS A 46 -19.43 -16.49 -0.96
CA HIS A 46 -20.72 -16.63 -1.63
C HIS A 46 -21.35 -15.31 -2.06
N ASP A 47 -20.83 -14.18 -1.58
CA ASP A 47 -21.28 -12.87 -2.03
C ASP A 47 -20.71 -12.57 -3.43
N ARG A 48 -21.57 -12.12 -4.34
CA ARG A 48 -21.19 -11.71 -5.70
C ARG A 48 -20.29 -10.48 -5.69
N ALA A 49 -20.40 -9.63 -4.67
CA ALA A 49 -19.56 -8.45 -4.49
C ALA A 49 -18.17 -8.77 -3.93
N THR A 50 -17.88 -10.03 -3.56
CA THR A 50 -16.59 -10.39 -3.00
C THR A 50 -15.46 -10.18 -4.01
N PRO A 51 -14.40 -9.44 -3.65
CA PRO A 51 -13.29 -9.19 -4.54
C PRO A 51 -12.42 -10.43 -4.72
N ALA A 52 -11.79 -10.56 -5.89
CA ALA A 52 -10.62 -11.41 -6.04
C ALA A 52 -9.47 -10.82 -5.22
N ILE A 53 -8.81 -11.62 -4.38
CA ILE A 53 -7.69 -11.17 -3.56
C ILE A 53 -6.41 -11.83 -4.05
N ILE A 54 -5.48 -11.01 -4.53
CA ILE A 54 -4.21 -11.41 -5.11
C ILE A 54 -3.10 -10.85 -4.22
N THR A 55 -2.45 -11.74 -3.48
CA THR A 55 -1.35 -11.38 -2.58
C THR A 55 -0.03 -11.87 -3.16
N ILE A 56 0.89 -10.92 -3.33
CA ILE A 56 2.25 -11.16 -3.81
C ILE A 56 3.21 -10.73 -2.68
N PRO A 57 3.74 -11.65 -1.85
CA PRO A 57 4.62 -11.28 -0.75
C PRO A 57 5.83 -10.47 -1.21
N GLY A 58 6.07 -9.32 -0.58
CA GLY A 58 7.16 -8.43 -0.94
C GLY A 58 6.99 -7.69 -2.27
N ALA A 59 5.82 -7.77 -2.94
CA ALA A 59 5.64 -7.17 -4.26
C ALA A 59 6.02 -5.70 -4.32
N SER A 60 6.66 -5.39 -5.44
CA SER A 60 6.82 -4.04 -5.95
C SER A 60 5.68 -3.66 -6.91
N THR A 61 5.60 -2.39 -7.29
CA THR A 61 4.70 -1.88 -8.32
C THR A 61 4.90 -2.57 -9.65
N PHE A 62 6.10 -3.05 -9.94
CA PHE A 62 6.41 -3.80 -11.17
C PHE A 62 5.80 -5.21 -11.13
N ASP A 63 5.80 -5.86 -9.97
CA ASP A 63 5.17 -7.17 -9.81
C ASP A 63 3.65 -7.06 -9.95
N ILE A 64 3.06 -5.98 -9.40
CA ILE A 64 1.65 -5.67 -9.58
C ILE A 64 1.32 -5.38 -11.06
N GLU A 65 2.15 -4.60 -11.76
CA GLU A 65 1.95 -4.29 -13.19
C GLU A 65 1.86 -5.56 -14.04
N LYS A 66 2.69 -6.57 -13.74
CA LYS A 66 2.63 -7.88 -14.40
C LYS A 66 1.33 -8.63 -14.10
N GLU A 67 0.90 -8.65 -12.84
CA GLU A 67 -0.33 -9.34 -12.45
C GLU A 67 -1.58 -8.69 -13.06
N VAL A 68 -1.60 -7.36 -13.24
CA VAL A 68 -2.72 -6.64 -13.88
C VAL A 68 -3.03 -7.16 -15.28
N ALA A 69 -2.01 -7.60 -16.04
CA ALA A 69 -2.20 -8.16 -17.37
C ALA A 69 -2.98 -9.49 -17.36
N GLY A 70 -2.90 -10.26 -16.27
CA GLY A 70 -3.59 -11.54 -16.11
C GLY A 70 -4.98 -11.46 -15.48
N ILE A 71 -5.44 -10.27 -15.06
CA ILE A 71 -6.75 -10.10 -14.43
C ILE A 71 -7.85 -10.10 -15.51
N PRO A 72 -8.95 -10.86 -15.33
CA PRO A 72 -10.07 -10.86 -16.28
C PRO A 72 -10.62 -9.45 -16.58
N ARG A 73 -11.09 -9.24 -17.81
CA ARG A 73 -11.73 -7.97 -18.23
C ARG A 73 -13.09 -7.72 -17.53
N SER A 74 -13.68 -8.74 -16.90
CA SER A 74 -14.88 -8.58 -16.06
C SER A 74 -14.63 -7.77 -14.79
N VAL A 75 -13.36 -7.61 -14.38
CA VAL A 75 -12.99 -6.78 -13.24
C VAL A 75 -12.95 -5.31 -13.68
N THR A 76 -13.95 -4.54 -13.26
CA THR A 76 -14.06 -3.09 -13.53
C THR A 76 -13.52 -2.23 -12.39
N THR A 77 -13.30 -2.80 -11.20
CA THR A 77 -12.69 -2.12 -10.06
C THR A 77 -11.39 -2.79 -9.61
N LEU A 78 -10.30 -2.03 -9.53
CA LEU A 78 -9.01 -2.49 -8.99
C LEU A 78 -8.66 -1.76 -7.70
N VAL A 79 -8.08 -2.47 -6.74
CA VAL A 79 -7.45 -1.91 -5.55
C VAL A 79 -5.98 -2.28 -5.54
N PHE A 80 -5.10 -1.28 -5.44
CA PHE A 80 -3.66 -1.47 -5.27
C PHE A 80 -3.27 -1.18 -3.82
N HIS A 81 -2.77 -2.20 -3.12
CA HIS A 81 -2.16 -2.08 -1.79
C HIS A 81 -0.65 -2.30 -1.89
N VAL A 82 0.06 -1.21 -2.19
CA VAL A 82 1.49 -1.20 -2.54
C VAL A 82 2.18 0.06 -2.02
N GLY A 83 3.51 0.11 -2.06
CA GLY A 83 4.31 1.26 -1.64
C GLY A 83 5.10 0.97 -0.37
N THR A 84 4.65 0.06 0.50
CA THR A 84 5.36 -0.27 1.75
C THR A 84 6.79 -0.80 1.51
N SER A 85 7.01 -1.60 0.47
CA SER A 85 8.33 -2.17 0.12
C SER A 85 9.21 -1.16 -0.59
N GLU A 86 8.64 -0.39 -1.50
CA GLU A 86 9.33 0.63 -2.28
C GLU A 86 9.81 1.75 -1.39
N LEU A 87 8.95 2.22 -0.49
CA LEU A 87 9.29 3.30 0.41
C LEU A 87 10.43 2.89 1.33
N ALA A 88 10.45 1.64 1.78
CA ALA A 88 11.56 1.11 2.57
C ALA A 88 12.87 0.96 1.79
N SER A 89 12.81 0.74 0.47
CA SER A 89 13.98 0.42 -0.37
C SER A 89 14.54 1.61 -1.14
N TYR A 90 13.68 2.54 -1.56
CA TYR A 90 13.98 3.60 -2.51
C TYR A 90 13.63 5.00 -2.00
N GLY A 91 12.84 5.11 -0.93
CA GLY A 91 12.37 6.38 -0.38
C GLY A 91 11.20 7.00 -1.15
N LEU A 92 10.80 8.20 -0.72
CA LEU A 92 9.56 8.87 -1.11
C LEU A 92 9.43 9.12 -2.63
N ASP A 93 10.36 9.85 -3.23
CA ASP A 93 10.23 10.36 -4.60
C ASP A 93 10.14 9.23 -5.63
N GLU A 94 11.02 8.24 -5.50
CA GLU A 94 11.07 7.08 -6.37
C GLU A 94 9.82 6.21 -6.22
N SER A 95 9.32 6.05 -4.99
CA SER A 95 8.07 5.32 -4.71
C SER A 95 6.86 6.01 -5.37
N LEU A 96 6.76 7.33 -5.26
CA LEU A 96 5.69 8.11 -5.89
C LEU A 96 5.74 8.03 -7.41
N ARG A 97 6.95 8.15 -7.99
CA ARG A 97 7.16 8.03 -9.43
C ARG A 97 6.72 6.65 -9.96
N ARG A 98 7.06 5.59 -9.24
CA ARG A 98 6.67 4.21 -9.57
C ARG A 98 5.17 3.98 -9.45
N LEU A 99 4.55 4.46 -8.38
CA LEU A 99 3.10 4.38 -8.22
C LEU A 99 2.37 5.11 -9.35
N ARG A 100 2.77 6.34 -9.68
CA ARG A 100 2.17 7.12 -10.79
C ARG A 100 2.28 6.37 -12.11
N ARG A 101 3.45 5.77 -12.40
CA ARG A 101 3.64 4.95 -13.59
C ARG A 101 2.69 3.75 -13.60
N LEU A 102 2.57 3.02 -12.50
CA LEU A 102 1.66 1.87 -12.37
C LEU A 102 0.21 2.28 -12.63
N VAL A 103 -0.26 3.36 -12.00
CA VAL A 103 -1.63 3.86 -12.17
C VAL A 103 -1.87 4.28 -13.62
N ASN A 104 -1.01 5.12 -14.20
CA ASN A 104 -1.17 5.61 -15.57
C ASN A 104 -1.11 4.47 -16.60
N ASN A 105 -0.20 3.51 -16.43
CA ASN A 105 -0.11 2.34 -17.30
C ASN A 105 -1.36 1.48 -17.21
N THR A 106 -1.87 1.24 -15.99
CA THR A 106 -3.10 0.48 -15.78
C THR A 106 -4.30 1.14 -16.46
N LEU A 107 -4.51 2.44 -16.24
CA LEU A 107 -5.64 3.16 -16.86
C LEU A 107 -5.56 3.17 -18.39
N ARG A 108 -4.35 3.18 -18.96
CA ARG A 108 -4.13 3.12 -20.41
C ARG A 108 -4.43 1.74 -20.99
N THR A 109 -4.05 0.66 -20.29
CA THR A 109 -4.19 -0.73 -20.79
C THR A 109 -5.54 -1.37 -20.44
N ARG A 110 -6.21 -0.84 -19.41
CA ARG A 110 -7.48 -1.35 -18.85
C ARG A 110 -8.57 -0.27 -18.96
N GLN A 111 -8.96 0.05 -20.20
CA GLN A 111 -9.95 1.10 -20.48
C GLN A 111 -11.34 0.80 -19.90
N GLU A 112 -11.66 -0.48 -19.72
CA GLU A 112 -12.88 -0.98 -19.09
C GLU A 112 -12.96 -0.77 -17.58
N LEU A 113 -11.87 -0.33 -16.93
CA LEU A 113 -11.93 0.02 -15.51
C LEU A 113 -12.85 1.21 -15.33
N GLU A 114 -13.79 1.06 -14.41
CA GLU A 114 -14.64 2.14 -13.90
C GLU A 114 -13.93 2.83 -12.74
N ARG A 115 -13.18 2.05 -11.94
CA ARG A 115 -12.55 2.56 -10.73
C ARG A 115 -11.20 1.91 -10.44
N LEU A 116 -10.24 2.73 -10.03
CA LEU A 116 -8.95 2.32 -9.49
C LEU A 116 -8.81 2.94 -8.10
N VAL A 117 -8.53 2.12 -7.10
CA VAL A 117 -8.37 2.54 -5.71
C VAL A 117 -6.92 2.34 -5.30
N VAL A 118 -6.25 3.40 -4.86
CA VAL A 118 -4.92 3.31 -4.26
C VAL A 118 -5.06 3.28 -2.75
N SER A 119 -4.67 2.17 -2.15
CA SER A 119 -4.67 2.02 -0.71
C SER A 119 -3.43 2.67 -0.09
N CYS A 120 -3.63 3.52 0.93
CA CYS A 120 -2.55 4.20 1.64
C CYS A 120 -1.61 3.21 2.33
N VAL A 121 -0.32 3.57 2.36
CA VAL A 121 0.72 2.83 3.06
C VAL A 121 0.45 2.87 4.57
N LEU A 122 0.51 1.71 5.21
CA LEU A 122 0.35 1.60 6.66
C LEU A 122 1.63 2.06 7.38
N PRO A 123 1.51 2.67 8.57
CA PRO A 123 2.68 2.97 9.39
C PRO A 123 3.33 1.66 9.88
N ARG A 124 4.61 1.75 10.21
CA ARG A 124 5.39 0.69 10.86
C ARG A 124 5.67 1.01 12.32
N TYR A 125 5.99 0.00 13.10
CA TYR A 125 6.37 0.11 14.50
C TYR A 125 7.67 -0.64 14.76
N PRO A 126 8.36 -0.33 15.88
CA PRO A 126 9.55 -1.07 16.26
C PRO A 126 9.25 -2.56 16.31
N ASN A 127 10.15 -3.35 15.70
CA ASN A 127 10.00 -4.78 15.67
C ASN A 127 10.30 -5.33 17.07
N GLN A 128 9.28 -5.83 17.76
CA GLN A 128 9.39 -6.31 19.14
C GLN A 128 10.11 -7.66 19.24
N ARG A 129 10.40 -8.31 18.10
CA ARG A 129 11.11 -9.59 18.04
C ARG A 129 12.63 -9.42 17.88
N LEU A 130 13.10 -8.22 17.56
CA LEU A 130 14.53 -7.97 17.37
C LEU A 130 15.13 -7.35 18.63
N GLU A 131 16.29 -7.84 19.05
CA GLU A 131 17.06 -7.27 20.17
C GLU A 131 17.66 -5.90 19.82
N ARG A 132 17.82 -5.59 18.54
CA ARG A 132 18.32 -4.30 18.05
C ARG A 132 17.14 -3.37 17.71
N SER A 133 17.13 -2.19 18.33
CA SER A 133 16.18 -1.13 18.01
C SER A 133 16.26 -0.74 16.52
N ASN A 134 15.12 -0.84 15.83
CA ASN A 134 14.91 -0.31 14.48
C ASN A 134 14.16 1.04 14.50
N GLU A 135 14.14 1.74 15.65
CA GLU A 135 13.35 2.95 15.86
C GLU A 135 13.70 4.07 14.88
N GLN A 136 14.99 4.29 14.60
CA GLN A 136 15.43 5.31 13.64
C GLN A 136 14.88 5.05 12.24
N PHE A 137 14.92 3.78 11.80
CA PHE A 137 14.32 3.37 10.53
C PHE A 137 12.81 3.59 10.54
N VAL A 138 12.12 3.15 11.61
CA VAL A 138 10.66 3.27 11.73
C VAL A 138 10.22 4.73 11.72
N HIS A 139 10.92 5.61 12.46
CA HIS A 139 10.61 7.03 12.50
C HIS A 139 10.80 7.69 11.12
N ARG A 140 11.91 7.40 10.43
CA ARG A 140 12.14 7.87 9.07
C ARG A 140 11.06 7.36 8.11
N PHE A 141 10.79 6.05 8.14
CA PHE A 141 9.80 5.41 7.28
C PHE A 141 8.41 6.03 7.47
N ASN A 142 7.96 6.21 8.71
CA ASN A 142 6.63 6.76 8.99
C ASN A 142 6.50 8.22 8.55
N ARG A 143 7.56 9.03 8.67
CA ARG A 143 7.58 10.39 8.13
C ARG A 143 7.39 10.38 6.61
N GLU A 144 8.12 9.52 5.91
CA GLU A 144 8.00 9.37 4.46
C GLU A 144 6.63 8.78 4.07
N ALA A 145 6.09 7.85 4.86
CA ALA A 145 4.79 7.22 4.59
C ALA A 145 3.64 8.23 4.69
N ARG A 146 3.70 9.15 5.67
CA ARG A 146 2.76 10.28 5.75
C ARG A 146 2.81 11.16 4.50
N GLN A 147 4.01 11.58 4.11
CA GLN A 147 4.19 12.43 2.92
C GLN A 147 3.74 11.73 1.65
N PHE A 148 4.04 10.43 1.52
CA PHE A 148 3.57 9.58 0.44
C PHE A 148 2.05 9.54 0.39
N ASN A 149 1.41 9.24 1.52
CA ASN A 149 -0.05 9.14 1.61
C ASN A 149 -0.74 10.47 1.30
N GLU A 150 -0.27 11.59 1.85
CA GLU A 150 -0.84 12.91 1.55
C GLU A 150 -0.70 13.26 0.06
N THR A 151 0.42 12.91 -0.56
CA THR A 151 0.62 13.12 -2.01
C THR A 151 -0.33 12.25 -2.84
N VAL A 152 -0.55 10.98 -2.44
CA VAL A 152 -1.52 10.09 -3.08
C VAL A 152 -2.94 10.62 -2.94
N LYS A 153 -3.34 11.07 -1.75
CA LYS A 153 -4.64 11.69 -1.49
C LYS A 153 -4.85 12.91 -2.39
N ALA A 154 -3.87 13.81 -2.46
CA ALA A 154 -3.95 14.99 -3.31
C ALA A 154 -4.07 14.63 -4.80
N TYR A 155 -3.34 13.61 -5.27
CA TYR A 155 -3.44 13.11 -6.63
C TYR A 155 -4.83 12.55 -6.95
N CYS A 156 -5.45 11.82 -6.01
CA CYS A 156 -6.75 11.17 -6.19
C CYS A 156 -7.97 12.09 -6.00
N ARG A 157 -7.80 13.30 -5.46
CA ARG A 157 -8.92 14.27 -5.29
C ARG A 157 -9.38 14.91 -6.60
N ARG A 158 -8.62 14.76 -7.68
CA ARG A 158 -9.00 15.29 -9.00
C ARG A 158 -10.12 14.43 -9.60
N PRO A 159 -11.11 15.02 -10.31
CA PRO A 159 -12.13 14.25 -11.02
C PRO A 159 -11.48 13.22 -11.94
N SER A 160 -11.56 11.94 -11.57
CA SER A 160 -10.92 10.84 -12.28
C SER A 160 -11.48 9.50 -11.82
N LYS A 161 -11.13 8.43 -12.54
CA LYS A 161 -11.41 7.04 -12.12
C LYS A 161 -10.57 6.60 -10.91
N VAL A 162 -9.67 7.44 -10.42
CA VAL A 162 -8.73 7.10 -9.34
C VAL A 162 -9.23 7.66 -8.01
N SER A 163 -9.37 6.79 -7.04
CA SER A 163 -9.72 7.12 -5.65
C SER A 163 -8.67 6.53 -4.71
N TYR A 164 -8.75 6.87 -3.42
CA TYR A 164 -7.85 6.35 -2.40
C TYR A 164 -8.62 5.76 -1.22
N VAL A 165 -7.94 4.91 -0.44
CA VAL A 165 -8.41 4.46 0.87
C VAL A 165 -7.37 4.80 1.91
N ASP A 166 -7.78 5.59 2.89
CA ASP A 166 -7.02 5.88 4.10
C ASP A 166 -7.63 5.11 5.28
N TYR A 167 -6.76 4.48 6.05
CA TYR A 167 -7.14 3.65 7.19
C TYR A 167 -7.00 4.39 8.54
N GLN A 168 -6.48 5.62 8.53
CA GLN A 168 -6.29 6.45 9.72
C GLN A 168 -5.51 5.73 10.85
N PHE A 169 -4.60 4.81 10.50
CA PHE A 169 -3.86 3.99 11.47
C PHE A 169 -3.05 4.82 12.47
N GLU A 170 -2.59 6.01 12.09
CA GLU A 170 -1.85 6.90 12.99
C GLU A 170 -2.69 7.42 14.17
N GLN A 171 -4.01 7.40 14.04
CA GLN A 171 -4.95 7.78 15.10
C GLN A 171 -5.26 6.61 16.03
N LEU A 172 -4.80 5.39 15.71
CA LEU A 172 -5.16 4.18 16.42
C LEU A 172 -4.01 3.66 17.30
N PRO A 173 -4.31 3.05 18.47
CA PRO A 173 -3.31 2.41 19.31
C PRO A 173 -2.54 1.30 18.57
N PRO A 174 -1.26 1.49 18.26
CA PRO A 174 -0.56 0.66 17.27
C PRO A 174 -0.41 -0.82 17.67
N ARG A 175 -0.20 -1.05 18.97
CA ARG A 175 -0.04 -2.38 19.56
C ARG A 175 -1.26 -3.29 19.35
N ARG A 176 -2.43 -2.72 19.02
CA ARG A 176 -3.64 -3.50 18.74
C ARG A 176 -3.76 -3.89 17.27
N PHE A 177 -3.28 -3.07 16.35
CA PHE A 177 -3.56 -3.21 14.92
C PHE A 177 -2.38 -3.74 14.09
N LEU A 178 -1.18 -3.83 14.66
CA LEU A 178 -0.02 -4.45 14.01
C LEU A 178 0.48 -5.65 14.81
N ALA A 179 1.08 -6.60 14.09
CA ALA A 179 1.75 -7.75 14.65
C ALA A 179 3.06 -7.33 15.36
N ALA A 180 3.65 -8.26 16.11
CA ALA A 180 4.90 -8.03 16.85
C ALA A 180 6.10 -7.68 15.96
N ASP A 181 6.05 -7.98 14.66
CA ASP A 181 7.08 -7.56 13.70
C ASP A 181 7.01 -6.07 13.33
N GLY A 182 5.95 -5.37 13.75
CA GLY A 182 5.75 -3.94 13.51
C GLY A 182 5.48 -3.58 12.05
N LEU A 183 5.21 -4.56 11.18
CA LEU A 183 4.98 -4.36 9.74
C LEU A 183 3.63 -4.93 9.31
N HIS A 184 3.33 -6.15 9.70
CA HIS A 184 2.11 -6.83 9.24
C HIS A 184 0.93 -6.45 10.13
N PRO A 185 -0.29 -6.32 9.57
CA PRO A 185 -1.48 -6.12 10.36
C PRO A 185 -1.71 -7.29 11.33
N SER A 186 -2.14 -6.99 12.56
CA SER A 186 -2.68 -7.99 13.49
C SER A 186 -4.03 -8.49 12.97
N PHE A 187 -4.65 -9.47 13.65
CA PHE A 187 -6.02 -9.87 13.34
C PHE A 187 -7.00 -8.68 13.33
N MET A 188 -6.91 -7.79 14.33
CA MET A 188 -7.72 -6.56 14.37
C MET A 188 -7.35 -5.59 13.25
N GLY A 189 -6.06 -5.49 12.89
CA GLY A 189 -5.58 -4.69 11.76
C GLY A 189 -6.16 -5.15 10.42
N VAL A 190 -6.15 -6.45 10.17
CA VAL A 190 -6.75 -7.03 8.95
C VAL A 190 -8.24 -6.76 8.91
N ALA A 191 -8.94 -6.91 10.04
CA ALA A 191 -10.38 -6.62 10.13
C ALA A 191 -10.69 -5.15 9.80
N LEU A 192 -9.93 -4.22 10.37
CA LEU A 192 -10.06 -2.79 10.07
C LEU A 192 -9.85 -2.51 8.58
N ILE A 193 -8.76 -3.02 7.99
CA ILE A 193 -8.47 -2.84 6.56
C ILE A 193 -9.64 -3.38 5.71
N ALA A 194 -10.16 -4.56 6.05
CA ALA A 194 -11.26 -5.16 5.32
C ALA A 194 -12.54 -4.32 5.40
N GLU A 195 -12.93 -3.83 6.58
CA GLU A 195 -14.11 -2.98 6.74
C GLU A 195 -13.97 -1.63 6.03
N THR A 196 -12.81 -1.00 6.09
CA THR A 196 -12.54 0.23 5.34
C THR A 196 -12.64 -0.01 3.83
N LEU A 197 -12.08 -1.13 3.33
CA LEU A 197 -12.18 -1.50 1.92
C LEU A 197 -13.63 -1.80 1.51
N LYS A 198 -14.41 -2.54 2.31
CA LYS A 198 -15.84 -2.79 2.05
C LYS A 198 -16.62 -1.49 1.94
N SER A 199 -16.42 -0.57 2.88
CA SER A 199 -17.06 0.76 2.85
C SER A 199 -16.66 1.54 1.60
N ALA A 200 -15.38 1.54 1.25
CA ALA A 200 -14.89 2.24 0.07
C ALA A 200 -15.44 1.66 -1.25
N LEU A 201 -15.54 0.33 -1.34
CA LEU A 201 -16.01 -0.39 -2.53
C LEU A 201 -17.54 -0.35 -2.67
N GLY A 202 -18.29 -0.40 -1.55
CA GLY A 202 -19.75 -0.33 -1.54
C GLY A 202 -20.31 1.05 -1.87
N ARG A 203 -19.53 2.12 -1.67
CA ARG A 203 -19.84 3.47 -2.15
C ARG A 203 -19.51 3.56 -3.64
N GLY A 204 -20.36 2.98 -4.49
CA GLY A 204 -20.52 3.50 -5.85
C GLY A 204 -21.09 4.92 -5.73
N ASP A 205 -20.37 5.92 -6.24
CA ASP A 205 -20.86 7.29 -6.47
C ASP A 205 -21.19 8.24 -5.29
N LEU A 206 -20.59 8.13 -4.11
CA LEU A 206 -20.60 9.26 -3.16
C LEU A 206 -19.30 9.43 -2.38
N GLU A 207 -18.77 10.65 -2.48
CA GLU A 207 -17.67 11.32 -1.79
C GLU A 207 -16.85 10.55 -0.75
N ALA A 208 -15.52 10.74 -0.87
CA ALA A 208 -14.50 10.37 0.10
C ALA A 208 -15.01 10.49 1.54
N THR A 209 -14.85 9.41 2.30
CA THR A 209 -15.44 9.22 3.62
C THR A 209 -15.00 10.33 4.59
N THR A 210 -15.97 11.15 4.99
CA THR A 210 -15.93 11.99 6.19
C THR A 210 -15.88 11.14 7.46
N GLY A 211 -15.30 11.72 8.50
CA GLY A 211 -14.82 11.08 9.73
C GLY A 211 -15.79 10.13 10.43
N TRP A 212 -15.20 9.14 11.08
CA TRP A 212 -15.90 8.27 12.01
C TRP A 212 -16.49 9.12 13.14
N SER A 213 -17.82 9.15 13.21
CA SER A 213 -18.54 9.58 14.40
C SER A 213 -18.33 8.53 15.48
N THR A 214 -17.56 8.86 16.51
CA THR A 214 -17.61 8.18 17.80
C THR A 214 -18.89 8.59 18.51
N GLN A 215 -20.02 7.93 18.21
CA GLN A 215 -21.14 7.91 19.14
C GLN A 215 -21.04 6.64 20.00
N PRO A 216 -20.89 6.78 21.33
CA PRO A 216 -21.11 5.69 22.26
C PRO A 216 -22.61 5.36 22.28
N THR A 217 -22.94 4.09 22.07
CA THR A 217 -24.28 3.56 22.33
C THR A 217 -24.58 3.61 23.83
N ALA A 218 -25.54 4.49 24.19
CA ALA A 218 -26.46 4.51 25.33
C ALA A 218 -25.97 4.26 26.78
N PRO A 219 -26.53 5.00 27.77
CA PRO A 219 -26.12 4.93 29.17
C PRO A 219 -26.72 3.70 29.86
N VAL A 220 -25.86 2.86 30.45
CA VAL A 220 -26.28 1.90 31.47
C VAL A 220 -26.53 2.67 32.76
N ASN A 221 -27.78 2.69 33.17
CA ASN A 221 -28.29 3.33 34.37
C ASN A 221 -27.82 2.52 35.60
N ILE A 222 -26.72 2.92 36.24
CA ILE A 222 -26.32 2.40 37.55
C ILE A 222 -26.47 3.55 38.55
N ARG A 223 -27.56 3.48 39.32
CA ARG A 223 -27.78 4.32 40.49
C ARG A 223 -26.77 3.98 41.59
N SER A 224 -25.88 4.93 41.83
CA SER A 224 -25.54 5.53 43.13
C SER A 224 -25.30 4.62 44.34
N SER A 225 -24.05 4.63 44.82
CA SER A 225 -23.76 4.92 46.23
C SER A 225 -22.64 5.96 46.32
N GLN A 226 -22.92 6.98 47.13
CA GLN A 226 -22.07 8.14 47.42
C GLN A 226 -20.82 7.72 48.20
N GLN A 227 -19.70 8.42 48.01
CA GLN A 227 -19.11 9.30 49.05
C GLN A 227 -17.79 9.97 48.62
N ASN A 228 -17.82 11.30 48.72
CA ASN A 228 -16.83 12.20 49.32
C ASN A 228 -15.48 12.56 48.64
N THR A 229 -15.45 13.83 48.20
CA THR A 229 -14.50 14.91 48.51
C THR A 229 -13.00 14.69 48.27
N HIS A 230 -12.42 15.44 47.32
CA HIS A 230 -11.69 16.69 47.63
C HIS A 230 -11.19 17.40 46.36
N ASP A 231 -11.24 18.73 46.43
CA ASP A 231 -10.71 19.70 45.50
C ASP A 231 -9.22 19.51 45.15
N THR A 232 -8.84 19.82 43.91
CA THR A 232 -7.99 20.99 43.60
C THR A 232 -7.78 21.14 42.10
N ASN A 233 -8.14 22.32 41.62
CA ASN A 233 -7.92 22.84 40.28
C ASN A 233 -6.48 23.41 40.21
N PRO A 234 -5.77 23.30 39.08
CA PRO A 234 -4.97 24.44 38.67
C PRO A 234 -5.24 24.86 37.22
N THR A 235 -5.67 26.11 37.14
CA THR A 235 -5.63 27.04 36.01
C THR A 235 -4.32 26.93 35.22
N TYR A 236 -4.40 26.64 33.92
CA TYR A 236 -3.29 26.87 32.99
C TYR A 236 -3.54 28.14 32.18
N GLN A 237 -2.55 29.03 32.26
CA GLN A 237 -2.48 30.33 31.64
C GLN A 237 -2.34 30.24 30.12
N HIS A 238 -2.99 31.19 29.46
CA HIS A 238 -2.88 31.53 28.05
C HIS A 238 -1.44 31.93 27.68
N VAL A 239 -0.86 31.29 26.66
CA VAL A 239 0.37 31.76 25.99
C VAL A 239 -0.01 32.28 24.60
N PRO A 240 0.26 33.54 24.25
CA PRO A 240 0.09 34.04 22.89
C PRO A 240 1.37 33.86 22.08
N GLY A 241 1.24 33.33 20.86
CA GLY A 241 2.30 33.36 19.84
C GLY A 241 2.68 31.98 19.29
N ALA A 242 1.92 31.49 18.32
CA ALA A 242 2.39 30.48 17.39
C ALA A 242 2.44 31.10 15.99
N PRO A 243 3.57 31.04 15.26
CA PRO A 243 3.65 31.56 13.92
C PRO A 243 2.84 30.69 12.96
N HIS A 244 2.15 31.33 12.02
CA HIS A 244 1.44 30.67 10.93
C HIS A 244 2.41 29.79 10.11
N PRO A 245 1.99 28.58 9.67
CA PRO A 245 2.77 27.82 8.70
C PRO A 245 2.79 28.53 7.34
N PRO A 246 3.89 28.45 6.58
CA PRO A 246 3.99 29.08 5.27
C PRO A 246 3.00 28.46 4.28
N ASN A 247 2.36 29.33 3.52
CA ASN A 247 1.50 29.00 2.40
C ASN A 247 2.36 28.43 1.26
N ILE A 248 2.47 27.10 1.15
CA ILE A 248 3.20 26.45 0.04
C ILE A 248 2.20 26.26 -1.10
N THR A 249 2.08 27.28 -1.94
CA THR A 249 1.49 27.14 -3.28
C THR A 249 2.57 26.52 -4.18
N ALA A 250 2.62 25.20 -4.24
CA ALA A 250 3.44 24.51 -5.23
C ALA A 250 2.73 24.56 -6.59
N GLU A 251 3.05 25.59 -7.38
CA GLU A 251 2.72 25.59 -8.81
C GLU A 251 3.50 24.46 -9.49
N PHE A 252 2.77 23.53 -10.10
CA PHE A 252 3.36 22.48 -10.93
C PHE A 252 3.58 23.06 -12.35
N PRO A 253 4.77 22.90 -12.96
CA PRO A 253 4.96 23.28 -14.35
C PRO A 253 4.11 22.40 -15.27
N THR A 254 3.36 23.04 -16.15
CA THR A 254 2.68 22.44 -17.29
C THR A 254 3.73 21.81 -18.21
N ILE A 255 3.61 20.49 -18.44
CA ILE A 255 4.49 19.77 -19.35
C ILE A 255 4.14 20.18 -20.78
N GLY A 256 5.02 20.95 -21.39
CA GLY A 256 5.05 21.20 -22.82
C GLY A 256 6.49 21.41 -23.24
N GLU A 257 7.24 20.32 -23.44
CA GLU A 257 8.37 20.28 -24.37
C GLU A 257 8.89 18.86 -24.54
N THR A 258 8.94 18.45 -25.80
CA THR A 258 9.38 17.14 -26.27
C THR A 258 10.90 17.09 -26.23
N VAL A 259 11.49 16.33 -25.31
CA VAL A 259 12.94 16.05 -25.32
C VAL A 259 13.19 14.70 -26.00
N THR A 260 13.73 14.76 -27.21
CA THR A 260 14.22 13.63 -27.97
C THR A 260 15.44 13.01 -27.27
N PRO A 261 15.49 11.68 -27.02
CA PRO A 261 16.64 11.08 -26.37
C PRO A 261 17.86 11.01 -27.31
N ALA A 262 19.01 11.46 -26.80
CA ALA A 262 20.30 11.36 -27.46
C ALA A 262 20.74 9.89 -27.58
N ARG A 263 21.20 9.54 -28.78
CA ARG A 263 21.75 8.24 -29.19
C ARG A 263 23.08 7.98 -28.48
N PRO A 264 23.30 6.82 -27.82
CA PRO A 264 24.63 6.46 -27.36
C PRO A 264 25.53 6.15 -28.56
N LYS A 265 26.64 6.89 -28.66
CA LYS A 265 27.78 6.58 -29.53
C LYS A 265 28.63 5.55 -28.81
N HIS A 266 28.57 4.28 -29.23
CA HIS A 266 29.70 3.35 -29.34
C HIS A 266 29.20 2.03 -29.95
N PRO A 267 29.86 1.49 -31.00
CA PRO A 267 29.45 0.27 -31.66
C PRO A 267 29.91 -0.97 -30.87
N LEU A 268 28.99 -1.90 -30.63
CA LEU A 268 29.32 -3.28 -30.23
C LEU A 268 29.72 -4.05 -31.49
N THR A 269 30.99 -4.43 -31.56
CA THR A 269 31.52 -5.37 -32.55
C THR A 269 30.95 -6.75 -32.28
N ILE A 270 30.11 -7.24 -33.20
CA ILE A 270 29.64 -8.63 -33.24
C ILE A 270 30.67 -9.42 -34.03
N ILE A 271 31.40 -10.33 -33.37
CA ILE A 271 32.19 -11.36 -34.06
C ILE A 271 31.26 -12.56 -34.25
N ASN A 272 30.76 -12.72 -35.46
CA ASN A 272 30.17 -13.97 -35.94
C ASN A 272 31.32 -14.92 -36.30
N SER A 273 31.34 -16.11 -35.71
CA SER A 273 32.09 -17.24 -36.24
C SER A 273 31.12 -18.40 -36.42
N ALA A 274 30.85 -18.69 -37.69
CA ALA A 274 30.06 -19.82 -38.17
C ALA A 274 30.86 -21.13 -38.04
N PRO A 275 30.22 -22.30 -38.22
CA PRO A 275 30.75 -23.59 -37.80
C PRO A 275 31.66 -24.22 -38.85
N LEU A 276 32.65 -25.00 -38.39
CA LEU A 276 33.39 -25.92 -39.24
C LEU A 276 33.15 -27.37 -38.78
N LEU A 277 32.69 -28.14 -39.77
CA LEU A 277 32.62 -29.59 -39.85
C LEU A 277 33.95 -30.26 -39.49
N GLY A 278 33.87 -31.50 -39.02
CA GLY A 278 35.00 -32.43 -39.04
C GLY A 278 34.84 -33.55 -38.04
N GLY A 279 34.17 -34.63 -38.44
CA GLY A 279 34.36 -35.92 -37.78
C GLY A 279 35.76 -36.47 -38.08
N LEU A 280 36.26 -37.36 -37.22
CA LEU A 280 37.00 -38.56 -37.60
C LEU A 280 37.20 -39.46 -36.37
N SER A 281 37.17 -40.76 -36.68
CA SER A 281 37.25 -41.95 -35.84
C SER A 281 38.52 -42.12 -35.01
N ALA A 282 38.42 -43.14 -34.13
CA ALA A 282 39.41 -44.17 -33.78
C ALA A 282 40.12 -44.02 -32.44
N GLY A 283 40.04 -45.08 -31.64
CA GLY A 283 40.72 -45.27 -30.35
C GLY A 283 39.80 -45.85 -29.30
#